data_AF-A0A1V5W6D0-F1
#
_entry.id   AF-A0A1V5W6D0-F1
#
_cell.length_a   1.000
_cell.length_b   1.000
_cell.length_c   1.000
_cell.angle_alpha   90.00
_cell.angle_beta   90.00
_cell.angle_gamma   90.00
#
_symmetry.space_group_name_H-M   'P 1'
#
loop_
_entity.id
_entity.type
_entity.pdbx_description
1 polymer ?
#
loop_
_entity_poly.entity_id
_entity_poly.type
_entity_poly.pdbx_seq_one_letter_code
_entity_poly.pdbx_strand_id
1 'polypeptide(L)'
;MSNELEAAASNFAETTKKMQIALYYTYGDQDKARKMLSDSYKDLVIFKGKFSSASVYGAFLIFVNKIYFKVTHSIVIVSKSFELSELKTAVDWRNFERQLDLVQKKGGIDEIFSSQIKDNISKRLTIQELTKFVRLIEAKDEISLGHNFQKFLTDVTGFQNIVLSLDYEESSSLAMELHSITSTKLSPAELAKGQNQQPQPEVKVEKIDDALEGREIKLMLNGALILSPIKGKDIAKLAVGDRIMISIIDKTPKAIELAKAFKAYDEEGNMKPIPGRIVSLKKDDYLNIIAIVAKGIYMKIIEEEENIKVAMDPTYYNQSKATEDEESKGFSKTFIIILTLIFVILVGIVVAFVFAL
;
A
#
# COMPACT_ATOMS: atom_id res chain seq x y z
N MET A 1 7.84 -45.62 21.53
CA MET A 1 8.27 -45.61 20.12
C MET A 1 7.20 -45.08 19.15
N SER A 2 5.95 -45.58 19.11
CA SER A 2 4.92 -45.01 18.21
C SER A 2 4.54 -43.55 18.54
N ASN A 3 4.30 -43.26 19.83
CA ASN A 3 3.88 -41.92 20.27
C ASN A 3 4.99 -40.85 20.13
N GLU A 4 6.26 -41.25 20.17
CA GLU A 4 7.40 -40.32 20.01
C GLU A 4 7.63 -39.96 18.55
N LEU A 5 7.40 -40.90 17.63
CA LEU A 5 7.47 -40.68 16.18
C LEU A 5 6.31 -39.80 15.68
N GLU A 6 5.09 -40.01 16.19
CA GLU A 6 3.94 -39.15 15.88
C GLU A 6 4.12 -37.73 16.43
N ALA A 7 4.65 -37.58 17.65
CA ALA A 7 4.96 -36.27 18.22
C ALA A 7 6.07 -35.54 17.42
N ALA A 8 7.10 -36.26 16.98
CA ALA A 8 8.17 -35.69 16.15
C ALA A 8 7.65 -35.26 14.76
N ALA A 9 6.80 -36.06 14.13
CA ALA A 9 6.18 -35.74 12.84
C ALA A 9 5.23 -34.53 12.94
N SER A 10 4.44 -34.44 14.01
CA SER A 10 3.55 -33.31 14.29
C SER A 10 4.34 -32.01 14.52
N ASN A 11 5.40 -32.06 15.33
CA ASN A 11 6.27 -30.91 15.58
C ASN A 11 6.98 -30.43 14.31
N PHE A 12 7.40 -31.37 13.45
CA PHE A 12 8.02 -31.04 12.16
C PHE A 12 7.02 -30.36 11.20
N ALA A 13 5.79 -30.88 11.11
CA ALA A 13 4.73 -30.29 10.30
C ALA A 13 4.35 -28.88 10.79
N GLU A 14 4.24 -28.68 12.10
CA GLU A 14 3.94 -27.37 12.70
C GLU A 14 5.07 -26.36 12.45
N THR A 15 6.33 -26.79 12.62
CA THR A 15 7.51 -25.95 12.36
C THR A 15 7.59 -25.57 10.88
N THR A 16 7.31 -26.52 9.97
CA THR A 16 7.27 -26.28 8.52
C THR A 16 6.19 -25.27 8.15
N LYS A 17 4.99 -25.41 8.73
CA LYS A 17 3.89 -24.45 8.51
C LYS A 17 4.24 -23.04 9.00
N LYS A 18 4.83 -22.93 10.20
CA LYS A 18 5.29 -21.63 10.75
C LYS A 18 6.34 -20.98 9.85
N MET A 19 7.28 -21.78 9.33
CA MET A 19 8.30 -21.29 8.40
C MET A 19 7.70 -20.79 7.09
N GLN A 20 6.71 -21.49 6.53
CA GLN A 20 6.02 -21.06 5.31
C GLN A 20 5.26 -19.74 5.50
N ILE A 21 4.57 -19.58 6.63
CA ILE A 21 3.90 -18.33 6.99
C ILE A 21 4.93 -17.20 7.15
N ALA A 22 6.03 -17.46 7.86
CA ALA A 22 7.08 -16.47 8.04
C ALA A 22 7.66 -16.02 6.70
N LEU A 23 7.94 -16.96 5.78
CA LEU A 23 8.41 -16.66 4.43
C LEU A 23 7.42 -15.82 3.62
N TYR A 24 6.11 -16.09 3.75
CA TYR A 24 5.08 -15.28 3.11
C TYR A 24 5.17 -13.81 3.56
N TYR A 25 5.21 -13.56 4.87
CA TYR A 25 5.26 -12.20 5.41
C TYR A 25 6.63 -11.52 5.26
N THR A 26 7.69 -12.28 5.01
CA THR A 26 9.04 -11.75 4.73
C THR A 26 9.38 -11.72 3.24
N TYR A 27 8.40 -11.98 2.35
CA TYR A 27 8.57 -11.98 0.90
C TYR A 27 9.73 -12.88 0.44
N GLY A 28 9.84 -14.06 1.03
CA GLY A 28 10.86 -15.05 0.70
C GLY A 28 12.19 -14.88 1.42
N ASP A 29 12.43 -13.78 2.15
CA ASP A 29 13.68 -13.57 2.89
C ASP A 29 13.82 -14.60 4.02
N GLN A 30 14.67 -15.61 3.81
CA GLN A 30 14.88 -16.72 4.73
C GLN A 30 15.52 -16.27 6.05
N ASP A 31 16.33 -15.22 6.05
CA ASP A 31 16.99 -14.74 7.26
C ASP A 31 16.01 -13.96 8.13
N LYS A 32 15.17 -13.12 7.54
CA LYS A 32 14.05 -12.49 8.27
C LYS A 32 13.03 -13.52 8.73
N ALA A 33 12.71 -14.53 7.91
CA ALA A 33 11.78 -15.59 8.30
C ALA A 33 12.29 -16.37 9.51
N ARG A 34 13.59 -16.73 9.52
CA ARG A 34 14.24 -17.36 10.68
C ARG A 34 14.23 -16.47 11.91
N LYS A 35 14.49 -15.17 11.74
CA LYS A 35 14.42 -14.18 12.84
C LYS A 35 12.99 -14.00 13.37
N MET A 36 11.99 -14.11 12.51
CA MET A 36 10.57 -14.04 12.91
C MET A 36 10.16 -15.28 13.70
N LEU A 37 10.64 -16.47 13.32
CA LEU A 37 10.42 -17.70 14.09
C LEU A 37 11.05 -17.66 15.49
N SER A 38 12.18 -16.96 15.65
CA SER A 38 12.84 -16.78 16.94
C SER A 38 12.33 -15.56 17.74
N ASP A 39 11.23 -14.92 17.30
CA ASP A 39 10.66 -13.68 17.87
C ASP A 39 11.61 -12.47 17.90
N SER A 40 12.73 -12.55 17.17
CA SER A 40 13.73 -11.48 17.06
C SER A 40 13.40 -10.46 15.96
N TYR A 41 12.40 -10.73 15.13
CA TYR A 41 11.91 -9.82 14.10
C TYR A 41 10.42 -9.52 14.33
N LYS A 42 10.15 -8.29 14.79
CA LYS A 42 8.81 -7.78 15.10
C LYS A 42 8.44 -6.70 14.09
N ASP A 43 7.72 -7.08 13.05
CA ASP A 43 7.28 -6.21 11.96
C ASP A 43 5.92 -5.54 12.22
N LEU A 44 5.19 -5.96 13.27
CA LEU A 44 3.90 -5.40 13.63
C LEU A 44 3.97 -4.52 14.88
N VAL A 45 3.19 -3.45 14.85
CA VAL A 45 2.73 -2.70 16.01
C VAL A 45 1.23 -2.93 16.13
N ILE A 46 0.78 -3.28 17.32
CA ILE A 46 -0.63 -3.53 17.62
C ILE A 46 -1.11 -2.40 18.53
N PHE A 47 -2.05 -1.59 18.06
CA PHE A 47 -2.71 -0.56 18.86
C PHE A 47 -3.96 -1.14 19.52
N LYS A 48 -4.03 -1.03 20.85
CA LYS A 48 -5.18 -1.42 21.68
C LYS A 48 -5.75 -0.16 22.29
N GLY A 49 -6.99 0.17 21.96
CA GLY A 49 -7.61 1.36 22.50
C GLY A 49 -9.04 1.15 22.93
N LYS A 50 -9.45 1.92 23.93
CA LYS A 50 -10.85 2.16 24.26
C LYS A 50 -11.09 3.65 24.33
N PHE A 51 -12.27 4.06 23.91
CA PHE A 51 -12.67 5.45 23.93
C PHE A 51 -14.10 5.60 24.43
N SER A 52 -14.40 6.76 24.99
CA SER A 52 -15.77 7.15 25.35
C SER A 52 -16.04 8.59 24.94
N SER A 53 -17.26 8.86 24.52
CA SER A 53 -17.74 10.19 24.17
C SER A 53 -19.24 10.25 24.44
N ALA A 54 -19.66 11.10 25.39
CA ALA A 54 -21.04 11.21 25.84
C ALA A 54 -21.64 9.84 26.21
N SER A 55 -22.60 9.33 25.42
CA SER A 55 -23.27 8.04 25.65
C SER A 55 -22.80 6.94 24.68
N VAL A 56 -21.63 7.13 24.06
CA VAL A 56 -21.02 6.18 23.12
C VAL A 56 -19.70 5.70 23.67
N TYR A 57 -19.54 4.38 23.73
CA TYR A 57 -18.32 3.70 24.12
C TYR A 57 -17.81 2.91 22.94
N GLY A 58 -16.50 2.92 22.73
CA GLY A 58 -15.88 2.16 21.66
C GLY A 58 -14.57 1.54 22.10
N ALA A 59 -14.19 0.47 21.41
CA ALA A 59 -12.91 -0.18 21.56
C ALA A 59 -12.40 -0.64 20.21
N PHE A 60 -11.08 -0.66 20.05
CA PHE A 60 -10.44 -1.05 18.81
C PHE A 60 -9.13 -1.81 19.05
N LEU A 61 -8.82 -2.68 18.10
CA LEU A 61 -7.56 -3.39 17.99
C LEU A 61 -7.08 -3.26 16.54
N ILE A 62 -5.91 -2.67 16.32
CA ILE A 62 -5.40 -2.39 14.97
C ILE A 62 -3.99 -2.95 14.84
N PHE A 63 -3.80 -3.85 13.90
CA PHE A 63 -2.49 -4.41 13.54
C PHE A 63 -1.92 -3.60 12.38
N VAL A 64 -0.77 -2.98 12.63
CA VAL A 64 -0.05 -2.16 11.65
C VAL A 64 1.31 -2.79 11.37
N ASN A 65 1.60 -3.04 10.10
CA ASN A 65 2.96 -3.36 9.70
C ASN A 65 3.81 -2.08 9.68
N LYS A 66 4.79 -2.00 10.58
CA LYS A 66 5.65 -0.81 10.75
C LYS A 66 6.75 -0.70 9.70
N ILE A 67 6.99 -1.76 8.93
CA ILE A 67 7.96 -1.77 7.83
C ILE A 67 7.31 -1.25 6.55
N TYR A 68 6.06 -1.65 6.29
CA TYR A 68 5.32 -1.29 5.08
C TYR A 68 4.29 -0.17 5.29
N PHE A 69 4.17 0.34 6.52
CA PHE A 69 3.17 1.36 6.93
C PHE A 69 1.76 1.04 6.41
N LYS A 70 1.32 -0.20 6.65
CA LYS A 70 0.02 -0.71 6.19
C LYS A 70 -0.76 -1.29 7.37
N VAL A 71 -2.07 -1.04 7.41
CA VAL A 71 -2.98 -1.74 8.32
C VAL A 71 -3.19 -3.16 7.80
N THR A 72 -2.77 -4.15 8.57
CA THR A 72 -2.91 -5.57 8.21
C THR A 72 -4.28 -6.10 8.60
N HIS A 73 -4.75 -5.74 9.79
CA HIS A 73 -6.05 -6.15 10.31
C HIS A 73 -6.56 -5.14 11.33
N SER A 74 -7.88 -5.00 11.44
CA SER A 74 -8.49 -4.13 12.43
C SER A 74 -9.85 -4.63 12.90
N ILE A 75 -10.11 -4.40 14.19
CA ILE A 75 -11.38 -4.62 14.87
C ILE A 75 -11.77 -3.29 15.48
N VAL A 76 -13.02 -2.90 15.28
CA VAL A 76 -13.60 -1.73 15.93
C VAL A 76 -15.00 -2.11 16.37
N ILE A 77 -15.32 -1.81 17.63
CA ILE A 77 -16.61 -2.09 18.23
C ILE A 77 -17.09 -0.80 18.87
N VAL A 78 -18.35 -0.44 18.61
CA VAL A 78 -19.01 0.72 19.21
C VAL A 78 -20.36 0.31 19.77
N SER A 79 -20.61 0.68 21.01
CA SER A 79 -21.85 0.38 21.72
C SER A 79 -22.27 1.57 22.59
N LYS A 80 -23.55 1.59 22.94
CA LYS A 80 -24.09 2.46 23.99
C LYS A 80 -23.94 1.85 25.39
N SER A 81 -23.56 0.57 25.47
CA SER A 81 -23.32 -0.15 26.73
C SER A 81 -22.00 0.28 27.36
N PHE A 82 -22.01 0.40 28.68
CA PHE A 82 -20.82 0.74 29.48
C PHE A 82 -19.77 -0.38 29.53
N GLU A 83 -20.10 -1.61 29.11
CA GLU A 83 -19.19 -2.77 29.14
C GLU A 83 -17.83 -2.50 28.47
N LEU A 84 -17.81 -1.73 27.37
CA LEU A 84 -16.57 -1.40 26.66
C LEU A 84 -15.65 -0.46 27.47
N SER A 85 -16.20 0.31 28.40
CA SER A 85 -15.42 1.23 29.24
C SER A 85 -14.59 0.50 30.30
N GLU A 86 -15.00 -0.72 30.70
CA GLU A 86 -14.32 -1.52 31.72
C GLU A 86 -13.13 -2.31 31.17
N LEU A 87 -13.00 -2.40 29.84
CA LEU A 87 -11.90 -3.09 29.18
C LEU A 87 -10.55 -2.50 29.60
N LYS A 88 -9.55 -3.35 29.75
CA LYS A 88 -8.18 -2.94 30.08
C LYS A 88 -7.31 -3.06 28.85
N THR A 89 -6.71 -1.96 28.40
CA THR A 89 -5.85 -1.91 27.21
C THR A 89 -4.43 -2.42 27.49
N ALA A 90 -3.97 -2.36 28.75
CA ALA A 90 -2.65 -2.82 29.18
C ALA A 90 -2.47 -4.35 29.23
N VAL A 91 -3.48 -5.14 28.90
CA VAL A 91 -3.36 -6.61 28.81
C VAL A 91 -2.79 -7.03 27.46
N ASP A 92 -2.22 -8.24 27.40
CA ASP A 92 -1.75 -8.86 26.14
C ASP A 92 -2.82 -8.80 25.04
N TRP A 93 -2.40 -8.46 23.81
CA TRP A 93 -3.30 -8.26 22.69
C TRP A 93 -4.25 -9.44 22.41
N ARG A 94 -3.83 -10.69 22.68
CA ARG A 94 -4.66 -11.89 22.46
C ARG A 94 -5.81 -11.94 23.46
N ASN A 95 -5.55 -11.53 24.70
CA ASN A 95 -6.58 -11.45 25.73
C ASN A 95 -7.54 -10.30 25.44
N PHE A 96 -7.02 -9.16 24.99
CA PHE A 96 -7.85 -8.02 24.58
C PHE A 96 -8.74 -8.37 23.38
N GLU A 97 -8.19 -9.01 22.35
CA GLU A 97 -8.95 -9.49 21.18
C GLU A 97 -10.08 -10.43 21.59
N ARG A 98 -9.80 -11.39 22.49
CA ARG A 98 -10.82 -12.31 23.01
C ARG A 98 -11.93 -11.58 23.75
N GLN A 99 -11.61 -10.55 24.53
CA GLN A 99 -12.62 -9.73 25.20
C GLN A 99 -13.50 -9.00 24.19
N LEU A 100 -12.91 -8.44 23.12
CA LEU A 100 -13.66 -7.80 22.04
C LEU A 100 -14.59 -8.79 21.31
N ASP A 101 -14.09 -9.97 20.96
CA ASP A 101 -14.90 -11.03 20.32
C ASP A 101 -16.07 -11.50 21.21
N LEU A 102 -15.85 -11.61 22.53
CA LEU A 102 -16.92 -11.94 23.47
C LEU A 102 -18.00 -10.84 23.53
N VAL A 103 -17.60 -9.57 23.57
CA VAL A 103 -18.54 -8.44 23.52
C VAL A 103 -19.29 -8.44 22.19
N GLN A 104 -18.60 -8.75 21.09
CA GLN A 104 -19.21 -8.90 19.76
C GLN A 104 -20.30 -9.97 19.72
N LYS A 105 -20.03 -11.15 20.30
CA LYS A 105 -20.97 -12.28 20.31
C LYS A 105 -22.15 -12.11 21.27
N LYS A 106 -21.99 -11.34 22.35
CA LYS A 106 -23.07 -11.05 23.29
C LYS A 106 -24.19 -10.18 22.67
N GLY A 107 -23.88 -9.43 21.62
CA GLY A 107 -24.81 -8.49 20.98
C GLY A 107 -24.92 -7.15 21.74
N GLY A 108 -25.79 -6.25 21.26
CA GLY A 108 -25.90 -4.89 21.81
C GLY A 108 -24.87 -3.89 21.29
N ILE A 109 -24.18 -4.24 20.20
CA ILE A 109 -23.28 -3.38 19.45
C ILE A 109 -24.03 -2.75 18.28
N ASP A 110 -23.65 -1.53 17.95
CA ASP A 110 -24.08 -0.90 16.72
C ASP A 110 -23.17 -1.38 15.58
N GLU A 111 -23.53 -2.48 14.92
CA GLU A 111 -22.70 -3.12 13.89
C GLU A 111 -22.45 -2.19 12.69
N ILE A 112 -23.50 -1.48 12.26
CA ILE A 112 -23.42 -0.54 11.13
C ILE A 112 -22.42 0.55 11.47
N PHE A 113 -22.56 1.15 12.65
CA PHE A 113 -21.69 2.25 13.06
C PHE A 113 -20.26 1.78 13.34
N SER A 114 -20.10 0.60 13.93
CA SER A 114 -18.80 -0.04 14.13
C SER A 114 -18.07 -0.26 12.81
N SER A 115 -18.77 -0.76 11.77
CA SER A 115 -18.21 -0.93 10.43
C SER A 115 -17.85 0.41 9.79
N GLN A 116 -18.71 1.42 9.90
CA GLN A 116 -18.42 2.77 9.36
C GLN A 116 -17.16 3.37 9.99
N ILE A 117 -17.01 3.26 11.32
CA ILE A 117 -15.83 3.77 12.00
C ILE A 117 -14.60 2.94 11.61
N LYS A 118 -14.71 1.61 11.52
CA LYS A 118 -13.62 0.75 11.02
C LYS A 118 -13.13 1.17 9.64
N ASP A 119 -14.05 1.42 8.71
CA ASP A 119 -13.73 1.83 7.35
C ASP A 119 -13.08 3.22 7.33
N ASN A 120 -13.59 4.16 8.13
CA ASN A 120 -13.02 5.50 8.22
C ASN A 120 -11.63 5.50 8.86
N ILE A 121 -11.40 4.69 9.92
CA ILE A 121 -10.08 4.47 10.51
C ILE A 121 -9.13 3.94 9.44
N SER A 122 -9.54 2.89 8.71
CA SER A 122 -8.70 2.24 7.70
C SER A 122 -8.34 3.19 6.55
N LYS A 123 -9.26 4.05 6.11
CA LYS A 123 -9.01 5.06 5.07
C LYS A 123 -8.15 6.23 5.54
N ARG A 124 -8.29 6.65 6.80
CA ARG A 124 -7.60 7.82 7.37
C ARG A 124 -6.23 7.48 7.95
N LEU A 125 -5.97 6.22 8.30
CA LEU A 125 -4.63 5.71 8.65
C LEU A 125 -3.75 5.63 7.40
N THR A 126 -3.41 6.80 6.86
CA THR A 126 -2.46 6.94 5.76
C THR A 126 -1.03 6.64 6.21
N ILE A 127 -0.13 6.43 5.25
CA ILE A 127 1.31 6.27 5.51
C ILE A 127 1.85 7.41 6.37
N GLN A 128 1.38 8.65 6.19
CA GLN A 128 1.82 9.81 6.95
C GLN A 128 1.46 9.71 8.44
N GLU A 129 0.20 9.35 8.74
CA GLU A 129 -0.25 9.15 10.12
C GLU A 129 0.45 7.95 10.77
N LEU A 130 0.61 6.85 10.04
CA LEU A 130 1.32 5.66 10.53
C LEU A 130 2.80 5.95 10.80
N THR A 131 3.47 6.69 9.91
CA THR A 131 4.87 7.11 10.11
C THR A 131 5.02 7.97 11.37
N LYS A 132 4.08 8.88 11.58
CA LYS A 132 4.04 9.72 12.77
C LYS A 132 3.85 8.90 14.04
N PHE A 133 2.90 7.97 14.07
CA PHE A 133 2.67 7.12 15.24
C PHE A 133 3.86 6.20 15.53
N VAL A 134 4.46 5.59 14.51
CA VAL A 134 5.66 4.75 14.66
C VAL A 134 6.84 5.56 15.21
N ARG A 135 7.06 6.79 14.72
CA ARG A 135 8.10 7.68 15.27
C ARG A 135 7.89 8.00 16.75
N LEU A 136 6.65 8.24 17.17
CA LEU A 136 6.33 8.51 18.58
C LEU A 136 6.57 7.28 19.46
N ILE A 137 6.29 6.08 18.94
CA ILE A 137 6.61 4.81 19.61
C ILE A 137 8.12 4.62 19.76
N GLU A 138 8.89 4.87 18.70
CA GLU A 138 10.36 4.78 18.74
C GLU A 138 10.97 5.80 19.72
N ALA A 139 10.39 7.00 19.80
CA ALA A 139 10.75 8.02 20.77
C ALA A 139 10.26 7.74 22.19
N LYS A 140 9.43 6.71 22.39
CA LYS A 140 8.76 6.36 23.67
C LYS A 140 7.93 7.51 24.24
N ASP A 141 7.37 8.35 23.37
CA ASP A 141 6.51 9.47 23.77
C ASP A 141 5.04 9.04 23.77
N GLU A 142 4.67 8.27 24.79
CA GLU A 142 3.32 7.72 24.97
C GLU A 142 2.26 8.81 25.13
N ILE A 143 2.63 9.92 25.75
CA ILE A 143 1.73 11.06 25.99
C ILE A 143 1.37 11.71 24.64
N SER A 144 2.37 12.04 23.83
CA SER A 144 2.13 12.59 22.49
C SER A 144 1.42 11.58 21.60
N LEU A 145 1.76 10.28 21.69
CA LEU A 145 1.06 9.24 20.95
C LEU A 145 -0.44 9.24 21.29
N GLY A 146 -0.79 9.21 22.57
CA GLY A 146 -2.17 9.27 23.05
C GLY A 146 -2.92 10.50 22.55
N HIS A 147 -2.34 11.70 22.69
CA HIS A 147 -2.97 12.93 22.21
C HIS A 147 -3.16 12.97 20.69
N ASN A 148 -2.16 12.52 19.92
CA ASN A 148 -2.26 12.50 18.46
C ASN A 148 -3.28 11.46 17.99
N PHE A 149 -3.35 10.30 18.65
CA PHE A 149 -4.34 9.27 18.32
C PHE A 149 -5.76 9.69 18.73
N GLN A 150 -5.91 10.38 19.86
CA GLN A 150 -7.19 10.96 20.28
C GLN A 150 -7.70 11.99 19.26
N LYS A 151 -6.82 12.89 18.81
CA LYS A 151 -7.14 13.84 17.73
C LYS A 151 -7.54 13.12 16.44
N PHE A 152 -6.77 12.11 16.05
CA PHE A 152 -7.09 11.25 14.90
C PHE A 152 -8.49 10.62 15.03
N LEU A 153 -8.84 10.07 16.20
CA LEU A 153 -10.17 9.50 16.42
C LEU A 153 -11.27 10.55 16.37
N THR A 154 -11.05 11.76 16.89
CA THR A 154 -11.98 12.88 16.75
C THR A 154 -12.21 13.22 15.29
N ASP A 155 -11.16 13.29 14.47
CA ASP A 155 -11.27 13.59 13.04
C ASP A 155 -11.98 12.46 12.26
N VAL A 156 -11.82 11.21 12.69
CA VAL A 156 -12.42 10.04 12.05
C VAL A 156 -13.89 9.82 12.43
N THR A 157 -14.22 10.03 13.70
CA THR A 157 -15.55 9.73 14.26
C THR A 157 -16.46 10.94 14.30
N GLY A 158 -15.91 12.15 14.28
CA GLY A 158 -16.63 13.41 14.52
C GLY A 158 -17.03 13.62 15.99
N PHE A 159 -16.65 12.73 16.90
CA PHE A 159 -16.99 12.84 18.31
C PHE A 159 -16.23 13.97 19.01
N GLN A 160 -16.94 14.69 19.86
CA GLN A 160 -16.39 15.73 20.70
C GLN A 160 -16.02 15.15 22.07
N ASN A 161 -14.97 15.67 22.69
CA ASN A 161 -14.54 15.29 24.05
C ASN A 161 -14.28 13.78 24.22
N ILE A 162 -13.63 13.15 23.25
CA ILE A 162 -13.22 11.75 23.36
C ILE A 162 -12.25 11.58 24.53
N VAL A 163 -12.55 10.68 25.47
CA VAL A 163 -11.59 10.19 26.45
C VAL A 163 -11.01 8.89 25.91
N LEU A 164 -9.71 8.87 25.61
CA LEU A 164 -9.00 7.72 25.05
C LEU A 164 -8.07 7.09 26.10
N SER A 165 -8.08 5.76 26.18
CA SER A 165 -6.98 4.97 26.74
C SER A 165 -6.36 4.16 25.62
N LEU A 166 -5.06 4.31 25.40
CA LEU A 166 -4.32 3.70 24.31
C LEU A 166 -3.06 3.03 24.84
N ASP A 167 -2.87 1.76 24.48
CA ASP A 167 -1.64 1.02 24.67
C ASP A 167 -1.20 0.44 23.32
N TYR A 168 0.10 0.15 23.18
CA TYR A 168 0.63 -0.51 22.00
C TYR A 168 1.53 -1.69 22.38
N GLU A 169 1.61 -2.67 21.49
CA GLU A 169 2.50 -3.83 21.64
C GLU A 169 3.22 -4.13 20.32
N GLU A 170 4.51 -4.46 20.41
CA GLU A 170 5.26 -4.95 19.25
C GLU A 170 5.14 -6.47 19.12
N SER A 171 4.84 -6.93 17.92
CA SER A 171 4.64 -8.34 17.61
C SER A 171 5.10 -8.65 16.19
N SER A 172 4.89 -9.88 15.73
CA SER A 172 5.17 -10.30 14.36
C SER A 172 3.91 -10.68 13.59
N SER A 173 3.96 -10.55 12.28
CA SER A 173 2.89 -11.02 11.39
C SER A 173 2.64 -12.52 11.53
N LEU A 174 3.69 -13.30 11.82
CA LEU A 174 3.56 -14.71 12.20
C LEU A 174 2.72 -14.89 13.48
N ALA A 175 3.00 -14.12 14.54
CA ALA A 175 2.26 -14.24 15.79
C ALA A 175 0.78 -13.87 15.61
N MET A 176 0.47 -12.86 14.78
CA MET A 176 -0.90 -12.52 14.39
C MET A 176 -1.55 -13.69 13.65
N GLU A 177 -0.88 -14.24 12.63
CA GLU A 177 -1.38 -15.35 11.82
C GLU A 177 -1.71 -16.59 12.68
N LEU A 178 -0.86 -16.90 13.65
CA LEU A 178 -1.04 -18.09 14.49
C LEU A 178 -2.08 -17.90 15.60
N HIS A 179 -2.16 -16.71 16.20
CA HIS A 179 -2.89 -16.52 17.46
C HIS A 179 -4.12 -15.62 17.37
N SER A 180 -4.23 -14.78 16.33
CA SER A 180 -5.41 -13.93 16.20
C SER A 180 -6.64 -14.80 15.91
N ILE A 181 -7.73 -14.53 16.61
CA ILE A 181 -8.99 -15.26 16.39
C ILE A 181 -9.89 -14.57 15.38
N THR A 182 -9.61 -13.30 15.06
CA THR A 182 -10.44 -12.49 14.15
C THR A 182 -9.75 -12.15 12.83
N SER A 183 -8.42 -12.29 12.72
CA SER A 183 -7.71 -12.01 11.47
C SER A 183 -8.07 -13.04 10.40
N THR A 184 -8.24 -12.59 9.17
CA THR A 184 -8.31 -13.50 8.01
C THR A 184 -7.00 -14.28 7.93
N LYS A 185 -7.12 -15.61 7.87
CA LYS A 185 -5.96 -16.51 7.80
C LYS A 185 -5.56 -16.76 6.37
N LEU A 186 -4.26 -16.89 6.14
CA LEU A 186 -3.70 -17.28 4.86
C LEU A 186 -4.26 -18.64 4.45
N SER A 187 -4.87 -18.66 3.27
CA SER A 187 -5.31 -19.89 2.65
C SER A 187 -4.09 -20.73 2.22
N PRO A 188 -4.24 -22.06 2.09
CA PRO A 188 -3.19 -22.91 1.53
C PRO A 188 -2.72 -22.46 0.13
N ALA A 189 -3.61 -21.85 -0.66
CA ALA A 189 -3.28 -21.30 -1.98
C ALA A 189 -2.39 -20.05 -1.90
N GLU A 190 -2.62 -19.17 -0.93
CA GLU A 190 -1.78 -17.99 -0.69
C GLU A 190 -0.39 -18.36 -0.13
N LEU A 191 -0.34 -19.38 0.73
CA LEU A 191 0.93 -19.94 1.21
C LEU A 191 1.75 -20.55 0.07
N ALA A 192 1.10 -21.21 -0.90
CA ALA A 192 1.77 -21.73 -2.09
C ALA A 192 2.27 -20.61 -3.02
N LYS A 193 1.55 -19.47 -3.11
CA LYS A 193 2.03 -18.28 -3.83
C LYS A 193 3.26 -17.63 -3.16
N GLY A 194 3.29 -17.60 -1.82
CA GLY A 194 4.45 -17.13 -1.04
C GLY A 194 5.68 -18.02 -1.13
N GLN A 195 5.50 -19.32 -1.39
CA GLN A 195 6.60 -20.29 -1.56
C GLN A 195 7.35 -20.15 -2.90
N ASN A 196 6.70 -19.60 -3.93
CA ASN A 196 7.34 -19.31 -5.22
C ASN A 196 8.01 -17.92 -5.26
N GLN A 197 7.97 -17.16 -4.16
CA GLN A 197 8.84 -16.02 -3.95
C GLN A 197 10.12 -16.53 -3.29
N GLN A 198 10.99 -17.20 -4.05
CA GLN A 198 12.37 -17.35 -3.63
C GLN A 198 12.97 -15.94 -3.47
N PRO A 199 13.82 -15.68 -2.45
CA PRO A 199 14.78 -14.60 -2.59
C PRO A 199 15.65 -15.06 -3.76
N GLN A 200 15.60 -14.42 -4.94
CA GLN A 200 16.41 -14.87 -6.07
C GLN A 200 17.89 -14.56 -5.78
N PRO A 201 18.79 -15.56 -5.55
CA PRO A 201 20.11 -15.50 -6.14
C PRO A 201 19.98 -15.82 -7.63
N GLU A 202 20.58 -14.98 -8.46
CA GLU A 202 20.93 -15.22 -9.86
C GLU A 202 19.89 -15.95 -10.74
N VAL A 203 19.13 -15.13 -11.47
CA VAL A 203 18.69 -15.32 -12.86
C VAL A 203 18.81 -16.76 -13.39
N LYS A 204 17.70 -17.50 -13.34
CA LYS A 204 17.31 -18.37 -14.46
C LYS A 204 16.00 -17.85 -15.02
N VAL A 205 16.14 -17.19 -16.18
CA VAL A 205 15.05 -16.79 -17.06
C VAL A 205 14.38 -18.07 -17.55
N GLU A 206 13.17 -18.36 -17.07
CA GLU A 206 12.23 -19.18 -17.82
C GLU A 206 11.17 -18.27 -18.42
N LYS A 207 11.47 -17.94 -19.69
CA LYS A 207 10.63 -17.41 -20.77
C LYS A 207 9.61 -16.34 -20.40
N ILE A 208 10.12 -15.11 -20.37
CA ILE A 208 9.37 -13.91 -20.76
C ILE A 208 9.86 -13.54 -22.17
N ASP A 209 9.46 -14.32 -23.17
CA ASP A 209 9.50 -13.90 -24.58
C ASP A 209 8.27 -12.96 -24.74
N ASP A 210 8.34 -11.69 -25.17
CA ASP A 210 9.13 -11.10 -26.25
C ASP A 210 9.75 -9.71 -25.94
N ALA A 211 9.56 -9.14 -24.74
CA ALA A 211 9.83 -7.71 -24.53
C ALA A 211 11.28 -7.34 -24.12
N LEU A 212 12.11 -8.33 -23.77
CA LEU A 212 13.49 -8.13 -23.29
C LEU A 212 14.54 -8.93 -24.07
N GLU A 213 14.15 -9.65 -25.12
CA GLU A 213 15.09 -10.39 -25.96
C GLU A 213 16.14 -9.46 -26.57
N GLY A 214 17.42 -9.81 -26.40
CA GLY A 214 18.56 -9.05 -26.92
C GLY A 214 19.08 -7.91 -26.02
N ARG A 215 18.55 -7.72 -24.80
CA ARG A 215 19.05 -6.68 -23.87
C ARG A 215 19.88 -7.28 -22.74
N GLU A 216 21.15 -6.87 -22.59
CA GLU A 216 22.01 -7.25 -21.47
C GLU A 216 21.49 -6.69 -20.13
N ILE A 217 20.90 -7.53 -19.28
CA ILE A 217 20.45 -7.18 -17.93
C ILE A 217 21.60 -7.46 -16.95
N LYS A 218 22.16 -6.40 -16.35
CA LYS A 218 23.24 -6.49 -15.35
C LYS A 218 22.74 -6.39 -13.91
N LEU A 219 21.64 -5.67 -13.68
CA LEU A 219 21.07 -5.46 -12.35
C LEU A 219 19.56 -5.19 -12.46
N MET A 220 18.78 -5.79 -11.56
CA MET A 220 17.36 -5.50 -11.39
C MET A 220 17.10 -5.15 -9.92
N LEU A 221 16.42 -4.04 -9.66
CA LEU A 221 16.10 -3.53 -8.33
C LEU A 221 14.60 -3.27 -8.20
N ASN A 222 14.08 -3.21 -6.99
CA ASN A 222 12.71 -2.78 -6.72
C ASN A 222 12.64 -1.26 -6.55
N GLY A 223 11.67 -0.66 -7.23
CA GLY A 223 11.38 0.77 -7.16
C GLY A 223 9.91 1.05 -6.85
N ALA A 224 9.64 2.28 -6.39
CA ALA A 224 8.30 2.83 -6.21
C ALA A 224 8.08 4.01 -7.15
N LEU A 225 6.84 4.20 -7.61
CA LEU A 225 6.45 5.40 -8.34
C LEU A 225 6.41 6.60 -7.39
N ILE A 226 6.89 7.73 -7.85
CA ILE A 226 6.63 9.00 -7.16
C ILE A 226 5.28 9.54 -7.61
N LEU A 227 4.40 9.84 -6.66
CA LEU A 227 3.09 10.41 -6.96
C LEU A 227 3.17 11.93 -7.15
N SER A 228 2.46 12.45 -8.14
CA SER A 228 2.36 13.89 -8.42
C SER A 228 0.93 14.27 -8.82
N PRO A 229 0.06 14.60 -7.84
CA PRO A 229 -1.36 14.90 -8.09
C PRO A 229 -1.61 16.09 -9.01
N ILE A 230 -0.67 17.04 -9.05
CA ILE A 230 -0.81 18.33 -9.75
C ILE A 230 -0.13 18.29 -11.14
N LYS A 231 1.08 17.71 -11.23
CA LYS A 231 1.92 17.75 -12.44
C LYS A 231 2.20 16.37 -13.05
N GLY A 232 1.69 15.30 -12.45
CA GLY A 232 1.91 13.93 -12.89
C GLY A 232 1.02 13.51 -14.04
N LYS A 233 1.44 12.46 -14.74
CA LYS A 233 0.66 11.77 -15.76
C LYS A 233 -0.19 10.68 -15.08
N ASP A 234 -1.43 10.54 -15.51
CA ASP A 234 -2.32 9.49 -15.02
C ASP A 234 -1.69 8.11 -15.22
N ILE A 235 -1.71 7.27 -14.18
CA ILE A 235 -1.13 5.93 -14.21
C ILE A 235 -1.75 5.04 -15.30
N ALA A 236 -3.04 5.23 -15.57
CA ALA A 236 -3.75 4.52 -16.64
C ALA A 236 -3.28 4.94 -18.04
N LYS A 237 -2.62 6.09 -18.16
CA LYS A 237 -2.08 6.64 -19.42
C LYS A 237 -0.58 6.43 -19.59
N LEU A 238 0.07 5.69 -18.69
CA LEU A 238 1.48 5.36 -18.85
C LEU A 238 1.68 4.44 -20.04
N ALA A 239 2.71 4.73 -20.82
CA ALA A 239 3.07 3.96 -22.01
C ALA A 239 4.55 3.56 -21.98
N VAL A 240 4.88 2.51 -22.71
CA VAL A 240 6.28 2.12 -22.94
C VAL A 240 7.00 3.29 -23.63
N GLY A 241 8.14 3.69 -23.08
CA GLY A 241 8.94 4.83 -23.53
C GLY A 241 8.80 6.08 -22.67
N ASP A 242 7.80 6.17 -21.81
CA ASP A 242 7.63 7.27 -20.86
C ASP A 242 8.80 7.35 -19.87
N ARG A 243 9.20 8.57 -19.49
CA ARG A 243 10.21 8.81 -18.45
C ARG A 243 9.54 9.23 -17.15
N ILE A 244 9.65 8.38 -16.15
CA ILE A 244 9.05 8.53 -14.83
C ILE A 244 10.12 8.72 -13.76
N MET A 245 9.76 9.39 -12.67
CA MET A 245 10.60 9.48 -11.48
C MET A 245 10.33 8.27 -10.58
N ILE A 246 11.39 7.56 -10.22
CA ILE A 246 11.34 6.30 -9.48
C ILE A 246 12.14 6.45 -8.20
N SER A 247 11.57 6.03 -7.07
CA SER A 247 12.31 5.89 -5.81
C SER A 247 12.90 4.50 -5.71
N ILE A 248 14.15 4.39 -5.27
CA ILE A 248 14.75 3.09 -4.95
C ILE A 248 14.23 2.64 -3.60
N ILE A 249 13.63 1.44 -3.52
CA ILE A 249 13.15 0.87 -2.25
C ILE A 249 14.21 -0.05 -1.65
N ASP A 250 14.99 -0.71 -2.51
CA ASP A 250 16.02 -1.66 -2.09
C ASP A 250 17.15 -0.97 -1.31
N LYS A 251 17.50 -1.52 -0.14
CA LYS A 251 18.64 -1.07 0.68
C LYS A 251 19.90 -1.91 0.45
N THR A 252 20.00 -2.56 -0.71
CA THR A 252 21.17 -3.40 -1.04
C THR A 252 22.41 -2.53 -1.27
N PRO A 253 23.64 -3.03 -1.02
CA PRO A 253 24.87 -2.28 -1.29
C PRO A 253 24.95 -1.75 -2.73
N LYS A 254 24.45 -2.51 -3.71
CA LYS A 254 24.36 -2.12 -5.12
C LYS A 254 23.34 -1.00 -5.37
N ALA A 255 22.23 -0.97 -4.64
CA ALA A 255 21.26 0.12 -4.68
C ALA A 255 21.84 1.43 -4.10
N ILE A 256 22.64 1.33 -3.04
CA ILE A 256 23.38 2.46 -2.45
C ILE A 256 24.42 2.99 -3.43
N GLU A 257 25.17 2.13 -4.11
CA GLU A 257 26.11 2.53 -5.16
C GLU A 257 25.42 3.20 -6.35
N LEU A 258 24.25 2.69 -6.76
CA LEU A 258 23.44 3.30 -7.81
C LEU A 258 22.95 4.70 -7.39
N ALA A 259 22.40 4.84 -6.18
CA ALA A 259 21.98 6.12 -5.64
C ALA A 259 23.15 7.12 -5.58
N LYS A 260 24.35 6.67 -5.20
CA LYS A 260 25.57 7.49 -5.21
C LYS A 260 25.97 7.92 -6.62
N ALA A 261 25.92 7.00 -7.59
CA ALA A 261 26.25 7.27 -8.99
C ALA A 261 25.30 8.30 -9.63
N PHE A 262 24.02 8.28 -9.24
CA PHE A 262 23.01 9.24 -9.67
C PHE A 262 22.97 10.54 -8.85
N LYS A 263 23.89 10.72 -7.88
CA LYS A 263 23.88 11.83 -6.90
C LYS A 263 22.52 11.99 -6.21
N ALA A 264 21.84 10.86 -6.02
CA ALA A 264 20.48 10.79 -5.53
C ALA A 264 20.44 10.79 -4.00
N TYR A 265 21.24 11.65 -3.36
CA TYR A 265 21.19 11.91 -1.92
C TYR A 265 20.93 13.41 -1.71
N ASP A 266 20.05 13.74 -0.78
CA ASP A 266 19.91 15.11 -0.29
C ASP A 266 20.98 15.42 0.77
N GLU A 267 21.03 16.69 1.19
CA GLU A 267 21.97 17.17 2.21
C GLU A 267 21.68 16.55 3.60
N GLU A 268 20.53 15.88 3.76
CA GLU A 268 20.06 15.21 4.98
C GLU A 268 20.28 13.68 4.95
N GLY A 269 20.81 13.13 3.84
CA GLY A 269 21.10 11.70 3.66
C GLY A 269 19.96 10.84 3.13
N ASN A 270 18.81 11.41 2.74
CA ASN A 270 17.70 10.68 2.13
C ASN A 270 17.91 10.49 0.62
N MET A 271 17.39 9.38 0.09
CA MET A 271 17.48 9.08 -1.34
C MET A 271 16.51 9.93 -2.16
N LYS A 272 17.03 10.67 -3.14
CA LYS A 272 16.23 11.41 -4.12
C LYS A 272 15.69 10.46 -5.21
N PRO A 273 14.51 10.75 -5.78
CA PRO A 273 14.01 9.99 -6.93
C PRO A 273 14.93 10.14 -8.15
N ILE A 274 15.05 9.08 -8.93
CA ILE A 274 15.85 9.05 -10.15
C ILE A 274 14.97 8.86 -11.39
N PRO A 275 15.31 9.46 -12.53
CA PRO A 275 14.56 9.26 -13.76
C PRO A 275 14.81 7.85 -14.32
N GLY A 276 13.74 7.18 -14.76
CA GLY A 276 13.79 5.91 -15.47
C GLY A 276 12.82 5.89 -16.64
N ARG A 277 13.15 5.16 -17.70
CA ARG A 277 12.31 5.00 -18.90
C ARG A 277 11.56 3.68 -18.85
N ILE A 278 10.24 3.71 -18.98
CA ILE A 278 9.42 2.50 -19.04
C ILE A 278 9.81 1.68 -20.28
N VAL A 279 10.18 0.41 -20.07
CA VAL A 279 10.52 -0.54 -21.14
C VAL A 279 9.47 -1.62 -21.30
N SER A 280 8.71 -1.91 -20.24
CA SER A 280 7.60 -2.86 -20.27
C SER A 280 6.54 -2.41 -19.29
N LEU A 281 5.29 -2.59 -19.67
CA LEU A 281 4.11 -2.31 -18.84
C LEU A 281 3.14 -3.47 -19.06
N LYS A 282 2.78 -4.17 -17.98
CA LYS A 282 1.82 -5.28 -18.00
C LYS A 282 0.76 -5.03 -16.94
N LYS A 283 -0.50 -5.16 -17.32
CA LYS A 283 -1.65 -5.02 -16.42
C LYS A 283 -2.31 -6.39 -16.29
N ASP A 284 -1.99 -7.06 -15.19
CA ASP A 284 -2.65 -8.30 -14.77
C ASP A 284 -3.61 -7.93 -13.63
N ASP A 285 -3.38 -8.42 -12.40
CA ASP A 285 -4.10 -7.98 -11.19
C ASP A 285 -3.57 -6.64 -10.63
N TYR A 286 -2.32 -6.32 -10.94
CA TYR A 286 -1.63 -5.09 -10.57
C TYR A 286 -0.86 -4.54 -11.78
N LEU A 287 -0.57 -3.24 -11.78
CA LEU A 287 0.24 -2.63 -12.83
C LEU A 287 1.73 -2.93 -12.58
N ASN A 288 2.29 -3.80 -13.40
CA ASN A 288 3.70 -4.17 -13.39
C ASN A 288 4.46 -3.29 -14.39
N ILE A 289 5.31 -2.41 -13.88
CA ILE A 289 6.16 -1.52 -14.67
C ILE A 289 7.60 -1.98 -14.55
N ILE A 290 8.26 -2.15 -15.69
CA ILE A 290 9.71 -2.30 -15.76
C ILE A 290 10.28 -1.05 -16.40
N ALA A 291 11.18 -0.37 -15.70
CA ALA A 291 11.84 0.84 -16.19
C ALA A 291 13.36 0.67 -16.23
N ILE A 292 14.01 1.13 -17.31
CA ILE A 292 15.46 1.20 -17.40
C ILE A 292 15.95 2.54 -16.84
N VAL A 293 16.89 2.49 -15.91
CA VAL A 293 17.47 3.70 -15.28
C VAL A 293 18.87 3.95 -15.82
N ALA A 294 19.65 2.89 -16.07
CA ALA A 294 20.97 2.96 -16.70
C ALA A 294 21.18 1.76 -17.63
N LYS A 295 22.22 1.78 -18.47
CA LYS A 295 22.53 0.68 -19.38
C LYS A 295 22.71 -0.63 -18.58
N GLY A 296 21.77 -1.55 -18.74
CA GLY A 296 21.75 -2.83 -18.04
C GLY A 296 21.21 -2.78 -16.60
N ILE A 297 20.67 -1.65 -16.14
CA ILE A 297 20.06 -1.51 -14.81
C ILE A 297 18.57 -1.22 -14.94
N TYR A 298 17.77 -2.15 -14.46
CA TYR A 298 16.32 -2.12 -14.55
C TYR A 298 15.69 -2.00 -13.16
N MET A 299 14.53 -1.36 -13.10
CA MET A 299 13.71 -1.28 -11.91
C MET A 299 12.37 -1.94 -12.17
N LYS A 300 11.98 -2.83 -11.26
CA LYS A 300 10.66 -3.45 -11.20
C LYS A 300 9.81 -2.67 -10.21
N ILE A 301 8.61 -2.33 -10.64
CA ILE A 301 7.65 -1.56 -9.87
C ILE A 301 6.31 -2.27 -10.01
N ILE A 302 5.65 -2.53 -8.89
CA ILE A 302 4.33 -3.16 -8.83
C ILE A 302 3.41 -2.16 -8.15
N GLU A 303 2.34 -1.78 -8.84
CA GLU A 303 1.43 -0.75 -8.37
C GLU A 303 -0.01 -1.27 -8.37
N GLU A 304 -0.69 -1.13 -7.24
CA GLU A 304 -2.04 -1.65 -7.03
C GLU A 304 -3.11 -0.57 -7.27
N GLU A 305 -2.74 0.70 -7.19
CA GLU A 305 -3.68 1.81 -7.33
C GLU A 305 -3.90 2.23 -8.78
N GLU A 306 -5.16 2.26 -9.21
CA GLU A 306 -5.52 2.66 -10.59
C GLU A 306 -5.79 4.16 -10.77
N ASN A 307 -5.96 4.91 -9.67
CA ASN A 307 -6.40 6.32 -9.68
C ASN A 307 -5.32 7.27 -9.15
N ILE A 308 -4.08 7.08 -9.56
CA ILE A 308 -2.94 7.91 -9.17
C ILE A 308 -2.27 8.59 -10.37
N LYS A 309 -1.60 9.70 -10.09
CA LYS A 309 -0.78 10.41 -11.09
C LYS A 309 0.68 10.26 -10.74
N VAL A 310 1.48 9.83 -11.71
CA VAL A 310 2.90 9.53 -11.57
C VAL A 310 3.74 10.73 -11.99
N ALA A 311 4.74 11.05 -11.18
CA ALA A 311 5.70 12.11 -11.46
C ALA A 311 6.55 11.75 -12.67
N MET A 312 6.49 12.61 -13.69
CA MET A 312 7.26 12.48 -14.91
C MET A 312 8.61 13.21 -14.75
N ASP A 313 9.62 12.77 -15.49
CA ASP A 313 10.88 13.52 -15.59
C ASP A 313 10.58 14.93 -16.15
N PRO A 314 10.88 16.01 -15.40
CA PRO A 314 10.54 17.37 -15.79
C PRO A 314 11.21 17.81 -17.11
N THR A 315 12.32 17.20 -17.51
CA THR A 315 12.98 17.51 -18.79
C THR A 315 12.23 16.92 -19.99
N TYR A 316 11.60 15.77 -19.82
CA TYR A 316 10.86 15.05 -20.86
C TYR A 316 9.39 15.49 -20.91
N TYR A 317 8.75 15.71 -19.75
CA TYR A 317 7.35 16.11 -19.66
C TYR A 317 7.07 17.46 -20.34
N ASN A 318 8.02 18.40 -20.29
CA ASN A 318 7.91 19.69 -20.96
C ASN A 318 8.08 19.58 -22.49
N GLN A 319 8.79 18.57 -22.99
CA GLN A 319 8.88 18.27 -24.43
C GLN A 319 7.63 17.54 -24.94
N SER A 320 7.14 16.53 -24.21
CA SER A 320 5.95 15.77 -24.61
C SER A 320 4.65 16.58 -24.52
N LYS A 321 4.52 17.52 -23.57
CA LYS A 321 3.40 18.49 -23.58
C LYS A 321 3.43 19.41 -24.79
N ALA A 322 4.62 19.82 -25.25
CA ALA A 322 4.72 20.63 -26.47
C ALA A 322 4.28 19.85 -27.72
N THR A 323 4.43 18.51 -27.72
CA THR A 323 3.97 17.63 -28.81
C THR A 323 2.48 17.28 -28.71
N GLU A 324 1.96 17.05 -27.50
CA GLU A 324 0.51 16.83 -27.26
C GLU A 324 -0.34 18.10 -27.48
N ASP A 325 0.21 19.29 -27.21
CA ASP A 325 -0.41 20.58 -27.53
C ASP A 325 -0.34 20.93 -29.04
N GLU A 326 0.50 20.22 -29.82
CA GLU A 326 0.53 20.30 -31.28
C GLU A 326 -0.44 19.31 -31.94
N GLU A 327 -0.56 18.07 -31.43
CA GLU A 327 -1.55 17.09 -31.95
C GLU A 327 -3.00 17.44 -31.58
N SER A 328 -3.24 18.18 -30.49
CA SER A 328 -4.58 18.67 -30.13
C SER A 328 -5.01 19.97 -30.87
N LYS A 329 -4.15 20.52 -31.72
CA LYS A 329 -4.48 21.62 -32.67
C LYS A 329 -4.83 21.11 -34.08
N GLY A 330 -5.37 19.89 -34.17
CA GLY A 330 -5.72 19.21 -35.42
C GLY A 330 -7.19 19.29 -35.87
N PHE A 331 -7.98 20.27 -35.44
CA PHE A 331 -9.12 20.74 -36.25
C PHE A 331 -8.85 22.21 -36.56
N SER A 332 -8.18 22.45 -37.70
CA SER A 332 -7.80 23.80 -38.10
C SER A 332 -9.02 24.71 -38.10
N LYS A 333 -8.87 25.97 -37.66
CA LYS A 333 -9.93 26.98 -37.73
C LYS A 333 -10.59 27.03 -39.12
N THR A 334 -9.85 26.66 -40.17
CA THR A 334 -10.32 26.50 -41.55
C THR A 334 -11.44 25.46 -41.69
N PHE A 335 -11.36 24.30 -41.00
CA PHE A 335 -12.41 23.28 -41.06
C PHE A 335 -13.71 23.75 -40.39
N ILE A 336 -13.60 24.44 -39.24
CA ILE A 336 -14.76 25.05 -38.58
C ILE A 336 -15.37 26.14 -39.46
N ILE A 337 -14.56 26.99 -40.10
CA ILE A 337 -15.05 28.03 -41.03
C ILE A 337 -15.78 27.40 -42.23
N ILE A 338 -15.22 26.33 -42.82
CA ILE A 338 -15.86 25.63 -43.94
C ILE A 338 -17.20 25.00 -43.51
N LEU A 339 -17.25 24.36 -42.35
CA LEU A 339 -18.49 23.76 -41.84
C LEU A 339 -19.57 24.82 -41.57
N THR A 340 -19.15 25.97 -41.04
CA THR A 340 -20.06 27.10 -40.77
C THR A 340 -20.59 27.69 -42.08
N LEU A 341 -19.74 27.82 -43.11
CA LEU A 341 -20.15 28.30 -44.42
C LEU A 341 -21.16 27.36 -45.08
N ILE A 342 -20.93 26.04 -45.02
CA ILE A 342 -21.84 25.02 -45.55
C ILE A 342 -23.20 25.09 -44.82
N PHE A 343 -23.18 25.26 -43.49
CA PHE A 343 -24.40 25.40 -42.70
C PHE A 343 -25.22 26.63 -43.09
N VAL A 344 -24.57 27.79 -43.28
CA VAL A 344 -25.25 29.02 -43.72
C VAL A 344 -25.86 28.87 -45.11
N ILE A 345 -25.17 28.22 -46.05
CA ILE A 345 -25.70 27.95 -47.39
C ILE A 345 -26.92 27.04 -47.32
N LEU A 346 -26.87 25.97 -46.50
CA LEU A 346 -28.00 25.06 -46.31
C LEU A 346 -29.22 25.76 -45.72
N VAL A 347 -29.02 26.59 -44.69
CA VAL A 347 -30.11 27.39 -44.11
C VAL A 347 -30.66 28.39 -45.14
N GLY A 348 -29.80 29.03 -45.93
CA GLY A 348 -30.21 29.93 -47.01
C GLY A 348 -31.07 29.25 -48.07
N ILE A 349 -30.72 28.02 -48.47
CA ILE A 349 -31.52 27.23 -49.42
C ILE A 349 -32.88 26.89 -48.82
N VAL A 350 -32.94 26.44 -47.56
CA VAL A 350 -34.21 26.12 -46.88
C VAL A 350 -35.10 27.36 -46.78
N VAL A 351 -34.55 28.51 -46.38
CA VAL A 351 -35.32 29.76 -46.29
C VAL A 351 -35.81 30.20 -47.68
N ALA A 352 -34.96 30.15 -48.70
CA ALA A 352 -35.38 30.46 -50.08
C ALA A 352 -36.49 29.51 -50.57
N PHE A 353 -36.42 28.23 -50.23
CA PHE A 353 -37.44 27.24 -50.59
C PHE A 353 -38.76 27.47 -49.88
N VAL A 354 -38.73 27.92 -48.62
CA VAL A 354 -39.93 28.24 -47.83
C VAL A 354 -40.60 29.53 -48.31
N PHE A 355 -39.82 30.51 -48.78
CA PHE A 355 -40.35 31.79 -49.28
C PHE A 355 -40.69 31.79 -50.78
N ALA A 356 -40.26 30.78 -51.55
CA ALA A 356 -40.61 30.59 -52.96
C ALA A 356 -41.82 29.66 -53.17
N LEU A 357 -42.46 29.21 -52.07
CA LEU A 357 -43.63 28.31 -52.07
C LEU A 357 -44.93 29.07 -51.81
#